data_AF-A0A7X5WTW1-F1
#
_entry.id   AF-A0A7X5WTW1-F1
#
_cell.length_a   1.000
_cell.length_b   1.000
_cell.length_c   1.000
_cell.angle_alpha   90.00
_cell.angle_beta   90.00
_cell.angle_gamma   90.00
#
_symmetry.space_group_name_H-M   'P 1'
#
loop_
_entity.id
_entity.type
_entity.pdbx_description
1 polymer ?
#
loop_
_entity_poly.entity_id
_entity_poly.type
_entity_poly.pdbx_seq_one_letter_code
_entity_poly.pdbx_strand_id
1 'polypeptide(L)'
;MRDNVDRWVSDGGNWAILSGNTCFWQVRYEDDGRTMVCYKSDARERDPVAGTAQSHLLTSIWSDPVIGRPETSTIGLTFTRGGYHRIGHAVPEGAGAYTVHRPRHWAFAGTGLCYGDQIGRGSFVVGYEVDGCAFELRDGLPVPTGEDGAPVDLEILATCPARLISITDAHCEAPEPLWASVEPPGDLEGTAMLLFGDRWAERIGELAHGNAVMGVFTRGKGTVFNAGSADWAYGLDRDPLVQAITGNVVRHLLG
;
A
#
# COMPACT_ATOMS: atom_id res chain seq x y z
N MET A 1 16.69 -4.11 -6.10
CA MET A 1 16.44 -3.88 -4.66
C MET A 1 15.52 -4.94 -4.07
N ARG A 2 14.29 -5.13 -4.58
CA ARG A 2 13.33 -6.11 -4.05
C ARG A 2 13.89 -7.53 -3.94
N ASP A 3 14.64 -8.04 -4.91
CA ASP A 3 15.26 -9.39 -4.85
C ASP A 3 16.18 -9.58 -3.64
N ASN A 4 16.91 -8.54 -3.25
CA ASN A 4 17.81 -8.60 -2.10
C ASN A 4 17.04 -8.64 -0.79
N VAL A 5 16.02 -7.78 -0.65
CA VAL A 5 15.17 -7.75 0.54
C VAL A 5 14.35 -9.04 0.64
N ASP A 6 13.75 -9.46 -0.46
CA ASP A 6 12.99 -10.71 -0.60
C ASP A 6 13.80 -11.92 -0.13
N ARG A 7 15.05 -12.03 -0.58
CA ARG A 7 15.97 -13.10 -0.16
C ARG A 7 16.37 -12.97 1.31
N TRP A 8 16.75 -11.77 1.74
CA TRP A 8 17.15 -11.52 3.12
C TRP A 8 16.05 -11.87 4.13
N VAL A 9 14.80 -11.47 3.85
CA VAL A 9 13.66 -11.84 4.68
C VAL A 9 13.42 -13.35 4.64
N SER A 10 13.43 -13.96 3.44
CA SER A 10 13.27 -15.42 3.31
C SER A 10 14.31 -16.21 4.11
N ASP A 11 15.52 -15.68 4.24
CA ASP A 11 16.63 -16.30 4.99
C ASP A 11 16.57 -16.05 6.51
N GLY A 12 15.57 -15.30 7.01
CA GLY A 12 15.32 -15.06 8.43
C GLY A 12 15.46 -13.61 8.87
N GLY A 13 15.68 -12.68 7.93
CA GLY A 13 15.59 -11.25 8.19
C GLY A 13 14.16 -10.81 8.51
N ASN A 14 14.00 -9.84 9.39
CA ASN A 14 12.70 -9.31 9.78
C ASN A 14 12.56 -7.85 9.33
N TRP A 15 11.42 -7.49 8.74
CA TRP A 15 11.24 -6.16 8.16
C TRP A 15 10.02 -5.43 8.72
N ALA A 16 10.22 -4.23 9.25
CA ALA A 16 9.15 -3.28 9.53
C ALA A 16 9.09 -2.21 8.45
N ILE A 17 7.90 -2.03 7.86
CA ILE A 17 7.57 -0.99 6.90
C ILE A 17 6.62 -0.03 7.62
N LEU A 18 7.09 1.18 7.88
CA LEU A 18 6.36 2.22 8.61
C LEU A 18 6.04 3.39 7.67
N SER A 19 5.55 3.07 6.47
CA SER A 19 5.25 4.01 5.39
C SER A 19 4.05 3.51 4.56
N GLY A 20 3.68 4.28 3.54
CA GLY A 20 2.60 4.02 2.58
C GLY A 20 3.07 4.45 1.18
N ASN A 21 2.36 4.01 0.13
CA ASN A 21 2.85 4.09 -1.26
C ASN A 21 4.24 3.46 -1.41
N THR A 22 4.49 2.39 -0.64
CA THR A 22 5.82 1.79 -0.55
C THR A 22 6.07 0.91 -1.77
N CYS A 23 7.24 1.07 -2.40
CA CYS A 23 7.63 0.26 -3.56
C CYS A 23 6.59 0.24 -4.69
N PHE A 24 5.92 1.36 -4.99
CA PHE A 24 4.87 1.40 -6.00
C PHE A 24 5.40 1.41 -7.44
N TRP A 25 6.37 2.29 -7.75
CA TRP A 25 6.97 2.38 -9.09
C TRP A 25 8.21 1.50 -9.24
N GLN A 26 8.30 0.73 -10.33
CA GLN A 26 9.55 0.12 -10.76
C GLN A 26 10.44 1.19 -11.41
N VAL A 27 11.70 1.23 -10.98
CA VAL A 27 12.74 2.09 -11.55
C VAL A 27 13.88 1.23 -12.09
N ARG A 28 14.59 1.75 -13.09
CA ARG A 28 15.86 1.18 -13.55
C ARG A 28 16.99 2.17 -13.32
N TYR A 29 18.20 1.64 -13.21
CA TYR A 29 19.41 2.45 -13.19
C TYR A 29 20.19 2.27 -14.48
N GLU A 30 20.67 3.38 -15.03
CA GLU A 30 21.48 3.47 -16.24
C GLU A 30 22.79 4.22 -15.93
N ASP A 31 23.67 4.32 -16.93
CA ASP A 31 24.95 5.05 -16.83
C ASP A 31 25.84 4.61 -15.65
N ASP A 32 25.94 3.30 -15.44
CA ASP A 32 26.65 2.68 -14.31
C ASP A 32 26.11 3.13 -12.95
N GLY A 33 24.78 3.20 -12.84
CA GLY A 33 24.08 3.53 -11.59
C GLY A 33 23.87 5.02 -11.34
N ARG A 34 24.31 5.90 -12.26
CA ARG A 34 24.25 7.37 -12.07
C ARG A 34 22.94 8.00 -12.49
N THR A 35 22.13 7.29 -13.28
CA THR A 35 20.84 7.79 -13.76
C THR A 35 19.73 6.85 -13.29
N MET A 36 18.68 7.38 -12.66
CA MET A 36 17.48 6.61 -12.31
C MET A 36 16.36 6.95 -13.30
N VAL A 37 15.83 5.95 -13.99
CA VAL A 37 14.83 6.10 -15.05
C VAL A 37 13.49 5.50 -14.59
N CYS A 38 12.42 6.26 -14.83
CA CYS A 38 11.04 5.81 -14.64
C CYS A 38 10.11 6.54 -15.61
N TYR A 39 9.54 5.80 -16.57
CA TYR A 39 8.59 6.32 -17.56
C TYR A 39 7.16 6.43 -17.00
N LYS A 40 6.91 5.86 -15.81
CA LYS A 40 5.63 5.91 -15.09
C LYS A 40 4.45 5.47 -15.98
N SER A 41 3.40 6.29 -16.06
CA SER A 41 2.19 6.01 -16.82
C SER A 41 2.43 5.86 -18.32
N ASP A 42 3.51 6.46 -18.86
CA ASP A 42 3.87 6.35 -20.27
C ASP A 42 4.76 5.11 -20.57
N ALA A 43 5.01 4.25 -19.58
CA ALA A 43 6.03 3.21 -19.72
C ALA A 43 5.70 2.24 -20.86
N ARG A 44 4.44 1.86 -21.06
CA ARG A 44 4.07 0.90 -22.12
C ARG A 44 4.29 1.46 -23.52
N GLU A 45 4.27 2.77 -23.69
CA GLU A 45 4.45 3.46 -24.97
C GLU A 45 5.88 3.92 -25.21
N ARG A 46 6.57 4.38 -24.16
CA ARG A 46 7.84 5.13 -24.28
C ARG A 46 9.04 4.43 -23.72
N ASP A 47 8.85 3.44 -22.85
CA ASP A 47 9.96 2.72 -22.24
C ASP A 47 10.62 1.80 -23.30
N PRO A 48 11.94 1.91 -23.55
CA PRO A 48 12.63 1.09 -24.56
C PRO A 48 12.53 -0.42 -24.35
N VAL A 49 12.21 -0.88 -23.13
CA VAL A 49 12.03 -2.31 -22.85
C VAL A 49 10.61 -2.80 -23.10
N ALA A 50 9.65 -1.91 -23.34
CA ALA A 50 8.25 -2.27 -23.60
C ALA A 50 8.13 -3.17 -24.85
N GLY A 51 7.36 -4.26 -24.73
CA GLY A 51 7.15 -5.21 -25.83
C GLY A 51 8.36 -6.10 -26.15
N THR A 52 9.46 -5.99 -25.40
CA THR A 52 10.66 -6.82 -25.56
C THR A 52 10.67 -7.99 -24.56
N ALA A 53 11.64 -8.91 -24.70
CA ALA A 53 11.88 -9.96 -23.70
C ALA A 53 12.23 -9.40 -22.30
N GLN A 54 12.60 -8.13 -22.19
CA GLN A 54 12.93 -7.45 -20.94
C GLN A 54 11.74 -6.70 -20.33
N SER A 55 10.51 -6.97 -20.77
CA SER A 55 9.29 -6.30 -20.25
C SER A 55 9.10 -6.44 -18.73
N HIS A 56 9.72 -7.44 -18.08
CA HIS A 56 9.77 -7.54 -16.62
C HIS A 56 10.53 -6.38 -15.94
N LEU A 57 11.32 -5.60 -16.69
CA LEU A 57 12.04 -4.41 -16.23
C LEU A 57 11.31 -3.10 -16.58
N LEU A 58 10.09 -3.16 -17.11
CA LEU A 58 9.28 -1.99 -17.47
C LEU A 58 9.14 -1.04 -16.28
N THR A 59 9.38 0.24 -16.47
CA THR A 59 9.34 1.21 -15.36
C THR A 59 7.94 1.80 -15.11
N SER A 60 6.96 0.89 -15.06
CA SER A 60 5.56 1.13 -14.67
C SER A 60 5.38 0.87 -13.17
N ILE A 61 4.15 0.89 -12.65
CA ILE A 61 3.88 0.43 -11.28
C ILE A 61 4.18 -1.07 -11.18
N TRP A 62 4.67 -1.55 -10.04
CA TRP A 62 5.02 -2.98 -9.87
C TRP A 62 3.83 -3.93 -10.07
N SER A 63 2.63 -3.46 -9.77
CA SER A 63 1.38 -4.18 -10.02
C SER A 63 0.99 -4.28 -11.51
N ASP A 64 1.73 -3.65 -12.42
CA ASP A 64 1.53 -3.83 -13.87
C ASP A 64 1.66 -5.33 -14.24
N PRO A 65 0.62 -5.96 -14.82
CA PRO A 65 0.66 -7.36 -15.21
C PRO A 65 1.78 -7.71 -16.18
N VAL A 66 2.28 -6.74 -16.96
CA VAL A 66 3.42 -6.90 -17.87
C VAL A 66 4.72 -7.17 -17.11
N ILE A 67 4.88 -6.57 -15.93
CA ILE A 67 6.02 -6.84 -15.03
C ILE A 67 5.85 -8.21 -14.37
N GLY A 68 4.61 -8.57 -14.01
CA GLY A 68 4.26 -9.88 -13.46
C GLY A 68 4.78 -10.11 -12.04
N ARG A 69 5.05 -9.04 -11.29
CA ARG A 69 5.58 -9.12 -9.92
C ARG A 69 5.05 -7.96 -9.05
N PRO A 70 3.78 -8.03 -8.61
CA PRO A 70 3.20 -6.97 -7.79
C PRO A 70 3.98 -6.80 -6.48
N GLU A 71 4.03 -5.57 -5.99
CA GLU A 71 4.71 -5.20 -4.74
C GLU A 71 4.14 -5.90 -3.51
N THR A 72 2.85 -6.25 -3.53
CA THR A 72 2.17 -7.08 -2.53
C THR A 72 2.93 -8.37 -2.22
N SER A 73 3.53 -9.01 -3.22
CA SER A 73 4.34 -10.22 -3.01
C SER A 73 5.60 -9.99 -2.15
N THR A 74 6.08 -8.75 -2.05
CA THR A 74 7.24 -8.35 -1.25
C THR A 74 6.84 -7.68 0.07
N ILE A 75 5.86 -6.76 0.05
CA ILE A 75 5.50 -5.93 1.21
C ILE A 75 4.09 -6.19 1.77
N GLY A 76 3.38 -7.18 1.24
CA GLY A 76 2.03 -7.59 1.65
C GLY A 76 0.90 -6.69 1.14
N LEU A 77 1.20 -5.42 0.89
CA LEU A 77 0.23 -4.37 0.59
C LEU A 77 0.58 -3.60 -0.69
N THR A 78 -0.34 -2.79 -1.20
CA THR A 78 -0.20 -2.00 -2.42
C THR A 78 -1.02 -0.72 -2.33
N PHE A 79 -0.49 0.33 -2.94
CA PHE A 79 -1.20 1.58 -3.14
C PHE A 79 -2.47 1.40 -3.99
N THR A 80 -2.49 0.45 -4.93
CA THR A 80 -3.67 0.19 -5.79
C THR A 80 -4.92 -0.21 -5.02
N ARG A 81 -4.77 -0.72 -3.80
CA ARG A 81 -5.87 -1.13 -2.90
C ARG A 81 -6.00 -0.24 -1.65
N GLY A 82 -5.09 0.70 -1.44
CA GLY A 82 -5.15 1.70 -0.39
C GLY A 82 -5.56 3.05 -0.96
N GLY A 83 -4.60 3.74 -1.58
CA GLY A 83 -4.79 5.03 -2.22
C GLY A 83 -4.60 6.17 -1.23
N TYR A 84 -5.55 7.09 -1.21
CA TYR A 84 -5.49 8.30 -0.41
C TYR A 84 -6.48 8.28 0.76
N HIS A 85 -6.14 8.98 1.83
CA HIS A 85 -7.03 9.26 2.97
C HIS A 85 -6.88 10.72 3.39
N ARG A 86 -8.00 11.44 3.51
CA ARG A 86 -8.06 12.87 3.85
C ARG A 86 -7.31 13.80 2.88
N ILE A 87 -7.21 13.39 1.62
CA ILE A 87 -6.68 14.21 0.53
C ILE A 87 -7.74 14.32 -0.56
N GLY A 88 -8.02 15.54 -1.00
CA GLY A 88 -9.08 15.77 -1.98
C GLY A 88 -10.42 15.23 -1.49
N HIS A 89 -11.11 14.49 -2.36
CA HIS A 89 -12.35 13.77 -1.98
C HIS A 89 -12.11 12.31 -1.58
N ALA A 90 -10.86 11.89 -1.37
CA ALA A 90 -10.57 10.58 -0.81
C ALA A 90 -10.78 10.57 0.70
N VAL A 91 -11.98 10.14 1.12
CA VAL A 91 -12.40 10.01 2.52
C VAL A 91 -12.14 11.31 3.33
N PRO A 92 -12.72 12.45 2.90
CA PRO A 92 -12.34 13.78 3.40
C PRO A 92 -12.58 13.95 4.91
N GLU A 93 -13.68 13.37 5.41
CA GLU A 93 -14.05 13.39 6.83
C GLU A 93 -13.57 12.15 7.60
N GLY A 94 -12.61 11.41 7.05
CA GLY A 94 -12.05 10.22 7.69
C GLY A 94 -11.39 10.54 9.03
N ALA A 95 -11.43 9.59 9.97
CA ALA A 95 -10.89 9.79 11.32
C ALA A 95 -9.36 9.93 11.37
N GLY A 96 -8.67 9.57 10.28
CA GLY A 96 -7.20 9.46 10.22
C GLY A 96 -6.63 8.40 11.17
N ALA A 97 -7.41 7.34 11.43
CA ALA A 97 -7.10 6.31 12.40
C ALA A 97 -7.51 4.93 11.87
N TYR A 98 -6.77 3.90 12.25
CA TYR A 98 -7.15 2.51 11.98
C TYR A 98 -8.21 2.02 12.96
N THR A 99 -9.09 1.12 12.52
CA THR A 99 -9.98 0.30 13.35
C THR A 99 -9.36 -1.07 13.58
N VAL A 100 -9.23 -1.49 14.85
CA VAL A 100 -8.57 -2.74 15.25
C VAL A 100 -9.45 -3.97 15.01
N HIS A 101 -8.90 -4.99 14.36
CA HIS A 101 -9.56 -6.27 14.10
C HIS A 101 -9.03 -7.41 14.95
N ARG A 102 -7.72 -7.41 15.26
CA ARG A 102 -7.02 -8.51 15.94
C ARG A 102 -6.30 -8.02 17.21
N PRO A 103 -7.03 -7.58 18.26
CA PRO A 103 -6.44 -6.93 19.44
C PRO A 103 -5.47 -7.80 20.24
N ARG A 104 -5.56 -9.13 20.12
CA ARG A 104 -4.67 -10.08 20.81
C ARG A 104 -3.33 -10.31 20.09
N HIS A 105 -3.12 -9.72 18.92
CA HIS A 105 -1.87 -9.86 18.18
C HIS A 105 -0.70 -9.23 18.96
N TRP A 106 0.51 -9.79 18.84
CA TRP A 106 1.66 -9.37 19.63
C TRP A 106 2.04 -7.90 19.41
N ALA A 107 1.74 -7.35 18.23
CA ALA A 107 1.96 -5.93 17.92
C ALA A 107 1.19 -4.99 18.86
N PHE A 108 0.06 -5.46 19.42
CA PHE A 108 -0.80 -4.70 20.32
C PHE A 108 -0.62 -5.10 21.80
N ALA A 109 0.41 -5.89 22.13
CA ALA A 109 0.66 -6.31 23.51
C ALA A 109 0.81 -5.10 24.45
N GLY A 110 0.08 -5.12 25.57
CA GLY A 110 0.16 -4.08 26.61
C GLY A 110 -0.52 -2.75 26.27
N THR A 111 -1.18 -2.62 25.11
CA THR A 111 -1.89 -1.39 24.74
C THR A 111 -3.28 -1.27 25.37
N GLY A 112 -3.88 -2.40 25.76
CA GLY A 112 -5.26 -2.46 26.24
C GLY A 112 -6.32 -2.33 25.14
N LEU A 113 -5.92 -2.32 23.86
CA LEU A 113 -6.83 -2.22 22.72
C LEU A 113 -7.81 -3.41 22.67
N CYS A 114 -9.07 -3.09 22.39
CA CYS A 114 -10.13 -4.02 22.10
C CYS A 114 -10.46 -4.07 20.60
N TYR A 115 -11.26 -5.05 20.20
CA TYR A 115 -11.81 -5.09 18.85
C TYR A 115 -12.66 -3.84 18.59
N GLY A 116 -12.45 -3.19 17.45
CA GLY A 116 -13.14 -1.96 17.06
C GLY A 116 -12.53 -0.65 17.61
N ASP A 117 -11.55 -0.72 18.50
CA ASP A 117 -10.84 0.48 18.99
C ASP A 117 -10.02 1.13 17.87
N GLN A 118 -9.65 2.40 18.08
CA GLN A 118 -8.94 3.20 17.10
C GLN A 118 -7.47 3.42 17.45
N ILE A 119 -6.58 3.26 16.46
CA ILE A 119 -5.15 3.60 16.55
C ILE A 119 -4.91 4.85 15.73
N GLY A 120 -4.30 5.88 16.35
CA GLY A 120 -3.94 7.12 15.65
C GLY A 120 -5.01 8.22 15.68
N ARG A 121 -6.07 8.05 16.47
CA ARG A 121 -7.12 9.05 16.59
C ARG A 121 -6.56 10.35 17.17
N GLY A 122 -6.67 11.45 16.42
CA GLY A 122 -6.17 12.77 16.80
C GLY A 122 -4.69 13.02 16.47
N SER A 123 -3.89 11.96 16.28
CA SER A 123 -2.54 12.06 15.74
C SER A 123 -2.52 11.96 14.20
N PHE A 124 -3.61 11.46 13.60
CA PHE A 124 -3.85 11.36 12.15
C PHE A 124 -2.81 10.51 11.41
N VAL A 125 -2.45 9.36 11.99
CA VAL A 125 -1.42 8.47 11.43
C VAL A 125 -1.88 7.69 10.20
N VAL A 126 -3.17 7.75 9.87
CA VAL A 126 -3.68 7.30 8.56
C VAL A 126 -4.00 8.55 7.78
N GLY A 127 -3.13 8.91 6.85
CA GLY A 127 -3.28 10.12 6.07
C GLY A 127 -2.41 10.09 4.84
N TYR A 128 -2.67 11.05 3.95
CA TYR A 128 -1.95 11.25 2.71
C TYR A 128 -2.03 10.03 1.80
N GLU A 129 -1.03 9.16 1.83
CA GLU A 129 -0.95 7.93 1.04
C GLU A 129 -0.88 6.69 1.93
N VAL A 130 -1.64 5.67 1.54
CA VAL A 130 -1.80 4.43 2.31
C VAL A 130 -1.76 3.21 1.39
N ASP A 131 -1.28 2.11 1.94
CA ASP A 131 -1.25 0.81 1.24
C ASP A 131 -2.33 -0.10 1.80
N GLY A 132 -2.92 -0.92 0.92
CA GLY A 132 -3.99 -1.86 1.24
C GLY A 132 -3.78 -3.22 0.60
N CYS A 133 -4.78 -4.09 0.69
CA CYS A 133 -4.86 -5.32 -0.10
C CYS A 133 -6.33 -5.64 -0.39
N ALA A 134 -6.56 -6.50 -1.38
CA ALA A 134 -7.85 -7.10 -1.59
C ALA A 134 -8.16 -8.07 -0.44
N PHE A 135 -9.32 -7.89 0.19
CA PHE A 135 -9.78 -8.75 1.28
C PHE A 135 -11.30 -8.90 1.24
N GLU A 136 -11.79 -9.93 1.89
CA GLU A 136 -13.20 -10.11 2.19
C GLU A 136 -13.44 -10.21 3.70
N LEU A 137 -14.66 -9.97 4.14
CA LEU A 137 -15.05 -10.16 5.53
C LEU A 137 -15.50 -11.62 5.73
N ARG A 138 -14.78 -12.36 6.58
CA ARG A 138 -15.17 -13.68 7.06
C ARG A 138 -15.46 -13.60 8.54
N ASP A 139 -16.68 -13.93 8.94
CA ASP A 139 -17.15 -13.83 10.33
C ASP A 139 -16.90 -12.44 10.97
N GLY A 140 -17.02 -11.38 10.15
CA GLY A 140 -16.79 -9.99 10.56
C GLY A 140 -15.33 -9.54 10.60
N LEU A 141 -14.37 -10.40 10.28
CA LEU A 141 -12.95 -10.06 10.22
C LEU A 141 -12.44 -9.98 8.78
N PRO A 142 -11.57 -9.01 8.45
CA PRO A 142 -10.94 -8.95 7.14
C PRO A 142 -9.93 -10.09 6.98
N VAL A 143 -9.99 -10.76 5.82
CA VAL A 143 -9.10 -11.86 5.42
C VAL A 143 -8.66 -11.63 3.96
N PRO A 144 -7.35 -11.65 3.65
CA PRO A 144 -6.86 -11.40 2.30
C PRO A 144 -7.43 -12.40 1.30
N THR A 145 -7.79 -11.94 0.10
CA THR A 145 -8.23 -12.83 -0.98
C THR A 145 -7.04 -13.39 -1.77
N GLY A 146 -5.93 -12.65 -1.82
CA GLY A 146 -4.73 -12.97 -2.59
C GLY A 146 -4.83 -12.66 -4.09
N GLU A 147 -5.94 -12.09 -4.56
CA GLU A 147 -6.14 -11.80 -5.99
C GLU A 147 -5.18 -10.73 -6.54
N ASP A 148 -4.69 -9.85 -5.67
CA ASP A 148 -3.75 -8.77 -5.95
C ASP A 148 -2.29 -9.18 -5.67
N GLY A 149 -2.05 -10.47 -5.39
CA GLY A 149 -0.75 -11.01 -5.03
C GLY A 149 -0.38 -10.85 -3.57
N ALA A 150 -1.28 -10.33 -2.71
CA ALA A 150 -1.08 -10.31 -1.27
C ALA A 150 -0.92 -11.75 -0.72
N PRO A 151 0.01 -11.98 0.22
CA PRO A 151 0.16 -13.27 0.88
C PRO A 151 -1.14 -13.72 1.54
N VAL A 152 -1.55 -14.96 1.31
CA VAL A 152 -2.81 -15.51 1.87
C VAL A 152 -2.75 -15.71 3.38
N ASP A 153 -1.54 -15.73 3.96
CA ASP A 153 -1.29 -15.76 5.40
C ASP A 153 -1.18 -14.35 6.02
N LEU A 154 -1.41 -13.28 5.25
CA LEU A 154 -1.43 -11.91 5.77
C LEU A 154 -2.51 -11.75 6.85
N GLU A 155 -2.07 -11.51 8.07
CA GLU A 155 -2.93 -11.13 9.19
C GLU A 155 -3.24 -9.64 9.12
N ILE A 156 -4.47 -9.30 8.69
CA ILE A 156 -4.96 -7.91 8.68
C ILE A 156 -5.28 -7.47 10.11
N LEU A 157 -4.40 -6.67 10.73
CA LEU A 157 -4.53 -6.30 12.13
C LEU A 157 -5.53 -5.17 12.35
N ALA A 158 -5.53 -4.19 11.46
CA ALA A 158 -6.37 -3.01 11.54
C ALA A 158 -6.60 -2.41 10.13
N THR A 159 -7.73 -1.75 9.90
CA THR A 159 -8.03 -1.11 8.60
C THR A 159 -8.62 0.28 8.74
N CYS A 160 -8.52 1.11 7.70
CA CYS A 160 -9.20 2.39 7.59
C CYS A 160 -9.66 2.58 6.14
N PRO A 161 -10.89 3.02 5.85
CA PRO A 161 -11.31 3.29 4.47
C PRO A 161 -10.36 4.26 3.76
N ALA A 162 -10.01 3.95 2.52
CA ALA A 162 -9.16 4.77 1.68
C ALA A 162 -9.58 4.56 0.21
N ARG A 163 -9.14 5.41 -0.70
CA ARG A 163 -9.39 5.18 -2.13
C ARG A 163 -8.48 5.98 -3.03
N LEU A 164 -8.29 5.48 -4.24
CA LEU A 164 -7.69 6.25 -5.32
C LEU A 164 -8.61 7.43 -5.69
N ILE A 165 -7.97 8.52 -6.09
CA ILE A 165 -8.64 9.76 -6.53
C ILE A 165 -9.07 9.59 -7.99
N SER A 166 -10.33 9.97 -8.27
CA SER A 166 -10.90 9.99 -9.61
C SER A 166 -10.75 11.38 -10.23
N ILE A 167 -10.32 11.40 -11.49
CA ILE A 167 -10.32 12.61 -12.32
C ILE A 167 -10.81 12.21 -13.71
N THR A 168 -11.90 12.84 -14.15
CA THR A 168 -12.57 12.65 -15.43
C THR A 168 -12.91 14.02 -16.02
N ASP A 169 -13.31 14.07 -17.30
CA ASP A 169 -13.75 15.32 -17.92
C ASP A 169 -14.91 16.02 -17.18
N ALA A 170 -15.69 15.26 -16.38
CA ALA A 170 -16.86 15.77 -15.66
C ALA A 170 -16.62 16.03 -14.17
N HIS A 171 -15.55 15.47 -13.58
CA HIS A 171 -15.36 15.42 -12.13
C HIS A 171 -13.88 15.35 -11.78
N CYS A 172 -13.45 16.14 -10.79
CA CYS A 172 -12.09 16.12 -10.27
C CYS A 172 -12.12 16.03 -8.75
N GLU A 173 -11.54 14.96 -8.20
CA GLU A 173 -11.43 14.74 -6.75
C GLU A 173 -10.12 15.25 -6.17
N ALA A 174 -9.18 15.64 -7.02
CA ALA A 174 -7.88 16.13 -6.61
C ALA A 174 -7.97 17.59 -6.08
N PRO A 175 -7.26 17.90 -4.99
CA PRO A 175 -7.13 19.28 -4.52
C PRO A 175 -6.07 20.00 -5.37
N GLU A 176 -6.49 20.83 -6.32
CA GLU A 176 -5.60 21.55 -7.27
C GLU A 176 -4.31 22.14 -6.64
N PRO A 177 -4.33 22.81 -5.46
CA PRO A 177 -3.11 23.38 -4.88
C PRO A 177 -2.06 22.37 -4.43
N LEU A 178 -2.44 21.10 -4.26
CA LEU A 178 -1.58 20.04 -3.73
C LEU A 178 -1.29 18.96 -4.78
N TRP A 179 -1.86 19.07 -5.98
CA TRP A 179 -1.85 18.00 -6.97
C TRP A 179 -0.97 18.34 -8.17
N ALA A 180 -0.16 17.37 -8.60
CA ALA A 180 0.80 17.59 -9.68
C ALA A 180 0.12 17.82 -11.05
N SER A 181 -1.04 17.21 -11.28
CA SER A 181 -1.82 17.34 -12.51
C SER A 181 -3.28 17.00 -12.26
N VAL A 182 -4.17 17.95 -12.47
CA VAL A 182 -5.63 17.73 -12.39
C VAL A 182 -6.26 17.34 -13.74
N GLU A 183 -5.43 17.03 -14.73
CA GLU A 183 -5.90 16.50 -16.02
C GLU A 183 -6.33 15.04 -15.88
N PRO A 184 -7.46 14.63 -16.47
CA PRO A 184 -7.85 13.22 -16.57
C PRO A 184 -6.81 12.40 -17.37
N PRO A 185 -6.67 11.09 -17.09
CA PRO A 185 -7.34 10.33 -16.03
C PRO A 185 -6.71 10.52 -14.64
N GLY A 186 -7.51 10.36 -13.58
CA GLY A 186 -7.01 10.27 -12.21
C GLY A 186 -6.38 8.92 -11.89
N ASP A 187 -5.83 8.76 -10.69
CA ASP A 187 -5.18 7.50 -10.30
C ASP A 187 -6.13 6.30 -10.30
N LEU A 188 -7.42 6.51 -10.00
CA LEU A 188 -8.42 5.45 -10.07
C LEU A 188 -8.58 4.93 -11.49
N GLU A 189 -8.82 5.83 -12.44
CA GLU A 189 -9.00 5.47 -13.85
C GLU A 189 -7.69 4.93 -14.45
N GLY A 190 -6.56 5.61 -14.21
CA GLY A 190 -5.25 5.20 -14.72
C GLY A 190 -4.82 3.82 -14.22
N THR A 191 -5.00 3.55 -12.93
CA THR A 191 -4.71 2.23 -12.35
C THR A 191 -5.66 1.16 -12.92
N ALA A 192 -6.95 1.46 -13.04
CA ALA A 192 -7.91 0.52 -13.63
C ALA A 192 -7.58 0.18 -15.09
N MET A 193 -7.26 1.20 -15.91
CA MET A 193 -6.84 1.04 -17.30
C MET A 193 -5.60 0.13 -17.39
N LEU A 194 -4.63 0.33 -16.51
CA LEU A 194 -3.41 -0.45 -16.50
C LEU A 194 -3.63 -1.92 -16.10
N LEU A 195 -4.40 -2.16 -15.04
CA LEU A 195 -4.63 -3.49 -14.46
C LEU A 195 -5.63 -4.32 -15.24
N PHE A 196 -6.63 -3.70 -15.85
CA PHE A 196 -7.77 -4.39 -16.46
C PHE A 196 -7.84 -4.25 -17.99
N GLY A 197 -6.97 -3.43 -18.59
CA GLY A 197 -6.94 -3.22 -20.04
C GLY A 197 -8.30 -2.75 -20.56
N ASP A 198 -8.75 -3.29 -21.69
CA ASP A 198 -10.02 -2.91 -22.34
C ASP A 198 -11.27 -3.04 -21.44
N ARG A 199 -11.19 -3.85 -20.37
CA ARG A 199 -12.29 -4.08 -19.45
C ARG A 199 -12.30 -3.14 -18.25
N TRP A 200 -11.42 -2.14 -18.21
CA TRP A 200 -11.27 -1.26 -17.05
C TRP A 200 -12.58 -0.56 -16.65
N ALA A 201 -13.36 -0.07 -17.60
CA ALA A 201 -14.60 0.64 -17.32
C ALA A 201 -15.63 -0.25 -16.61
N GLU A 202 -15.69 -1.54 -16.95
CA GLU A 202 -16.57 -2.52 -16.30
C GLU A 202 -16.10 -2.88 -14.89
N ARG A 203 -14.79 -2.80 -14.63
CA ARG A 203 -14.13 -3.32 -13.42
C ARG A 203 -13.62 -2.24 -12.47
N ILE A 204 -13.77 -0.96 -12.81
CA ILE A 204 -13.26 0.16 -12.00
C ILE A 204 -13.79 0.13 -10.56
N GLY A 205 -15.02 -0.38 -10.36
CA GLY A 205 -15.62 -0.54 -9.03
C GLY A 205 -14.83 -1.43 -8.08
N GLU A 206 -13.99 -2.33 -8.61
CA GLU A 206 -13.10 -3.19 -7.83
C GLU A 206 -11.94 -2.43 -7.17
N LEU A 207 -11.59 -1.25 -7.68
CA LEU A 207 -10.53 -0.38 -7.14
C LEU A 207 -11.08 0.87 -6.43
N ALA A 208 -12.37 1.18 -6.63
CA ALA A 208 -12.97 2.40 -6.11
C ALA A 208 -13.10 2.45 -4.57
N HIS A 209 -13.10 1.29 -3.91
CA HIS A 209 -13.31 1.14 -2.46
C HIS A 209 -12.13 0.41 -1.81
N GLY A 210 -11.07 1.16 -1.54
CA GLY A 210 -9.86 0.66 -0.89
C GLY A 210 -9.90 0.76 0.63
N ASN A 211 -8.83 0.29 1.26
CA ASN A 211 -8.57 0.49 2.68
C ASN A 211 -7.07 0.62 2.91
N ALA A 212 -6.66 1.54 3.77
CA ALA A 212 -5.39 1.42 4.48
C ALA A 212 -5.43 0.12 5.31
N VAL A 213 -4.38 -0.68 5.24
CA VAL A 213 -4.25 -1.94 5.98
C VAL A 213 -2.98 -1.90 6.82
N MET A 214 -3.10 -2.23 8.10
CA MET A 214 -1.96 -2.65 8.92
C MET A 214 -1.92 -4.17 8.93
N GLY A 215 -0.81 -4.79 8.53
CA GLY A 215 -0.73 -6.23 8.36
C GLY A 215 0.62 -6.85 8.69
N VAL A 216 0.58 -8.15 8.97
CA VAL A 216 1.77 -8.98 9.23
C VAL A 216 1.68 -10.28 8.46
N PHE A 217 2.76 -10.72 7.83
CA PHE A 217 2.84 -12.02 7.17
C PHE A 217 4.24 -12.63 7.29
N THR A 218 4.36 -13.91 6.94
CA THR A 218 5.64 -14.61 6.93
C THR A 218 6.16 -14.75 5.51
N ARG A 219 7.46 -14.53 5.32
CA ARG A 219 8.15 -14.81 4.07
C ARG A 219 9.37 -15.67 4.36
N GLY A 220 9.32 -16.92 3.92
CA GLY A 220 10.35 -17.92 4.27
C GLY A 220 10.46 -18.07 5.78
N LYS A 221 11.60 -17.68 6.35
CA LYS A 221 11.85 -17.72 7.80
C LYS A 221 11.66 -16.38 8.51
N GLY A 222 11.44 -15.30 7.77
CA GLY A 222 11.34 -13.95 8.28
C GLY A 222 9.90 -13.45 8.40
N THR A 223 9.72 -12.40 9.18
CA THR A 223 8.44 -11.71 9.39
C THR A 223 8.46 -10.33 8.75
N VAL A 224 7.38 -9.97 8.07
CA VAL A 224 7.16 -8.62 7.54
C VAL A 224 5.98 -7.99 8.26
N PHE A 225 6.22 -6.86 8.93
CA PHE A 225 5.18 -5.98 9.45
C PHE A 225 5.06 -4.77 8.52
N ASN A 226 3.85 -4.43 8.10
CA ASN A 226 3.58 -3.22 7.33
C ASN A 226 2.47 -2.39 7.98
N ALA A 227 2.79 -1.15 8.35
CA ALA A 227 1.81 -0.20 8.89
C ALA A 227 0.83 0.27 7.81
N GLY A 228 1.27 0.38 6.55
CA GLY A 228 0.43 0.78 5.43
C GLY A 228 0.00 2.24 5.45
N SER A 229 0.81 3.15 6.01
CA SER A 229 0.57 4.60 5.92
C SER A 229 1.85 5.42 5.95
N ALA A 230 1.92 6.41 5.05
CA ALA A 230 3.02 7.37 4.97
C ALA A 230 3.17 8.20 6.25
N ASP A 231 2.06 8.42 6.96
CA ASP A 231 1.98 9.33 8.10
C ASP A 231 2.20 8.61 9.46
N TRP A 232 2.50 7.31 9.46
CA TRP A 232 2.73 6.54 10.71
C TRP A 232 3.74 7.21 11.65
N ALA A 233 4.82 7.75 11.08
CA ALA A 233 5.89 8.39 11.83
C ALA A 233 5.42 9.62 12.62
N TYR A 234 4.37 10.32 12.20
CA TYR A 234 3.87 11.50 12.93
C TYR A 234 3.23 11.16 14.27
N GLY A 235 2.82 9.90 14.48
CA GLY A 235 2.38 9.44 15.80
C GLY A 235 3.52 9.21 16.78
N LEU A 236 4.76 9.00 16.32
CA LEU A 236 5.87 8.60 17.19
C LEU A 236 6.26 9.67 18.21
N ASP A 237 5.99 10.95 17.95
CA ASP A 237 6.35 12.04 18.86
C ASP A 237 5.34 12.18 20.03
N ARG A 238 4.07 11.87 19.81
CA ARG A 238 2.98 12.30 20.71
C ARG A 238 1.88 11.28 20.99
N ASP A 239 1.83 10.16 20.28
CA ASP A 239 0.79 9.15 20.43
C ASP A 239 1.34 7.90 21.15
N PRO A 240 1.00 7.70 22.44
CA PRO A 240 1.51 6.58 23.22
C PRO A 240 1.11 5.21 22.65
N LEU A 241 -0.03 5.09 21.97
CA LEU A 241 -0.44 3.84 21.34
C LEU A 241 0.47 3.54 20.15
N VAL A 242 0.72 4.52 19.29
CA VAL A 242 1.62 4.37 18.13
C VAL A 242 3.04 4.05 18.58
N GLN A 243 3.54 4.72 19.63
CA GLN A 243 4.84 4.43 20.25
C GLN A 243 4.90 3.00 20.80
N ALA A 244 3.88 2.57 21.54
CA ALA A 244 3.82 1.22 22.12
C ALA A 244 3.80 0.13 21.03
N ILE A 245 2.98 0.32 19.99
CA ILE A 245 2.88 -0.61 18.86
C ILE A 245 4.21 -0.68 18.11
N THR A 246 4.81 0.47 17.78
CA THR A 246 6.12 0.52 17.11
C THR A 246 7.20 -0.15 17.96
N GLY A 247 7.19 0.09 19.27
CA GLY A 247 8.10 -0.57 20.22
C GLY A 247 7.90 -2.08 20.28
N ASN A 248 6.66 -2.57 20.21
CA ASN A 248 6.36 -4.01 20.13
C ASN A 248 6.91 -4.61 18.84
N VAL A 249 6.70 -3.95 17.69
CA VAL A 249 7.24 -4.36 16.39
C VAL A 249 8.76 -4.44 16.43
N VAL A 250 9.44 -3.37 16.83
CA VAL A 250 10.90 -3.35 16.89
C VAL A 250 11.43 -4.45 17.82
N ARG A 251 10.86 -4.62 19.02
CA ARG A 251 11.28 -5.68 19.96
C ARG A 251 11.06 -7.08 19.37
N HIS A 252 9.90 -7.35 18.80
CA HIS A 252 9.60 -8.66 18.24
C HIS A 252 10.50 -9.00 17.04
N LEU A 253 10.76 -8.03 16.17
CA LEU A 253 11.57 -8.25 14.97
C LEU A 253 13.07 -8.36 15.26
N LEU A 254 13.56 -7.83 16.37
CA LEU A 254 14.99 -7.92 16.76
C LEU A 254 15.34 -9.20 17.53
N GLY A 255 14.36 -9.88 18.13
CA GLY A 255 14.58 -11.06 18.98
C GLY A 255 14.82 -10.71 20.44
#